data_AF-A0A2V7WTU5-F1
#
_entry.id   AF-A0A2V7WTU5-F1
#
_cell.length_a   1.000
_cell.length_b   1.000
_cell.length_c   1.000
_cell.angle_alpha   90.00
_cell.angle_beta   90.00
_cell.angle_gamma   90.00
#
_symmetry.space_group_name_H-M   'P 1'
#
loop_
_entity.id
_entity.type
_entity.pdbx_description
1 polymer ?
#
loop_
_entity_poly.entity_id
_entity_poly.type
_entity_poly.pdbx_seq_one_letter_code
_entity_poly.pdbx_strand_id
1 'polypeptide(L)'
;MSVLLVIERSKAGAQLSAMLWTTGDDDPRLLESRKFRGEGALKVWLAGIVTRYGRSNIRVNCPVSLEADDPLTVLLEESVGPIAPSVRPSET
;
A
#
# COMPACT_ATOMS: atom_id res chain seq x y z
N MET A 1 -14.57 5.79 -6.73
CA MET A 1 -13.83 4.63 -7.25
C MET A 1 -12.88 4.18 -6.16
N SER A 2 -12.95 2.91 -5.75
CA SER A 2 -12.09 2.36 -4.69
C SER A 2 -10.87 1.68 -5.29
N VAL A 3 -9.75 1.77 -4.58
CA VAL A 3 -8.45 1.27 -5.02
C VAL A 3 -7.76 0.48 -3.92
N LEU A 4 -6.94 -0.49 -4.32
CA LEU A 4 -6.11 -1.30 -3.46
C LEU A 4 -4.66 -0.87 -3.64
N LEU A 5 -4.06 -0.40 -2.55
CA LEU A 5 -2.66 -0.08 -2.46
C LEU A 5 -1.91 -1.28 -1.89
N VAL A 6 -1.00 -1.86 -2.67
CA VAL A 6 -0.10 -2.92 -2.24
C VAL A 6 1.30 -2.32 -2.07
N ILE A 7 1.90 -2.51 -0.90
CA ILE A 7 3.27 -2.05 -0.61
C ILE A 7 4.16 -3.24 -0.34
N GLU A 8 5.34 -3.25 -0.95
CA GLU A 8 6.36 -4.27 -0.74
C GLU A 8 7.71 -3.62 -0.45
N ARG A 9 8.51 -4.28 0.39
CA ARG A 9 9.91 -3.93 0.67
C ARG A 9 10.76 -5.10 0.21
N SER A 10 11.84 -4.82 -0.52
CA SER A 10 12.75 -5.86 -0.97
C SER A 10 13.42 -6.53 0.24
N LYS A 11 13.75 -7.83 0.11
CA LYS A 11 14.38 -8.62 1.20
C LYS A 11 15.70 -8.02 1.71
N ALA A 12 16.38 -7.21 0.89
CA ALA A 12 17.60 -6.50 1.27
C ALA A 12 17.35 -5.16 1.97
N GLY A 13 16.09 -4.79 2.24
CA GLY A 13 15.68 -3.54 2.90
C GLY A 13 15.87 -2.26 2.09
N ALA A 14 16.52 -2.33 0.92
CA ALA A 14 17.01 -1.16 0.20
C ALA A 14 15.98 -0.49 -0.73
N GLN A 15 14.83 -1.13 -1.01
CA GLN A 15 13.89 -0.64 -2.00
C GLN A 15 12.45 -0.92 -1.60
N LEU A 16 11.60 0.10 -1.77
CA LEU A 16 10.16 -0.01 -1.63
C LEU A 16 9.51 -0.06 -3.02
N SER A 17 8.42 -0.79 -3.14
CA SER A 17 7.53 -0.74 -4.31
C SER A 17 6.09 -0.58 -3.86
N ALA A 18 5.34 0.22 -4.62
CA ALA A 18 3.91 0.38 -4.45
C ALA A 18 3.19 0.05 -5.75
N MET A 19 2.07 -0.64 -5.65
CA MET A 19 1.18 -0.95 -6.76
C MET A 19 -0.23 -0.54 -6.38
N LEU A 20 -0.93 0.13 -7.30
CA LEU A 20 -2.29 0.58 -7.13
C LEU A 20 -3.22 -0.16 -8.08
N TRP A 21 -4.25 -0.80 -7.56
CA TRP A 21 -5.18 -1.63 -8.31
C TRP A 21 -6.61 -1.11 -8.18
N THR A 22 -7.48 -1.40 -9.15
CA THR A 22 -8.93 -1.24 -8.98
C THR A 22 -9.49 -2.33 -8.06
N THR A 23 -10.56 -2.04 -7.29
CA THR A 23 -11.16 -3.01 -6.36
C THR A 23 -12.66 -3.24 -6.55
N GLY A 24 -13.27 -2.57 -7.51
CA GLY A 24 -14.72 -2.60 -7.74
C GLY A 24 -15.13 -3.37 -8.99
N ASP A 25 -14.16 -3.91 -9.74
CA ASP A 25 -14.39 -4.59 -11.00
C ASP A 25 -14.18 -6.10 -10.82
N ASP A 26 -14.93 -6.93 -11.54
CA ASP A 26 -14.71 -8.39 -11.63
C ASP A 26 -13.34 -8.74 -12.25
N ASP A 27 -12.67 -7.74 -12.83
CA ASP A 27 -11.34 -7.78 -13.44
C ASP A 27 -10.45 -6.68 -12.83
N PRO A 28 -9.72 -6.94 -11.74
CA PRO A 28 -8.88 -5.93 -11.09
C PRO A 28 -7.72 -5.51 -11.99
N ARG A 29 -7.59 -4.20 -12.22
CA ARG A 29 -6.56 -3.64 -13.12
C ARG A 29 -5.50 -2.87 -12.36
N LEU A 30 -4.24 -3.07 -12.74
CA LEU A 30 -3.13 -2.27 -12.25
C LEU A 30 -3.23 -0.86 -12.87
N LEU A 31 -3.43 0.14 -12.01
CA LEU A 31 -3.48 1.55 -12.38
C LEU A 31 -2.09 2.18 -12.41
N GLU A 32 -1.28 1.90 -11.39
CA GLU A 32 0.04 2.50 -11.23
C GLU A 32 0.98 1.54 -10.50
N SER A 33 2.24 1.49 -10.91
CA SER A 33 3.30 0.75 -10.22
C SER A 33 4.55 1.61 -10.15
N ARG A 34 5.13 1.73 -8.95
CA ARG A 34 6.27 2.61 -8.71
C ARG A 34 7.23 2.03 -7.68
N LYS A 35 8.52 2.26 -7.91
CA LYS A 35 9.61 1.93 -6.99
C LYS A 35 10.14 3.20 -6.32
N PHE A 36 10.50 3.08 -5.05
CA PHE A 36 11.02 4.17 -4.23
C PHE A 36 12.33 3.75 -3.57
N ARG A 37 13.26 4.72 -3.47
CA ARG A 37 14.53 4.55 -2.78
C ARG A 37 14.42 4.74 -1.25
N GLY A 38 13.26 5.14 -0.76
CA GLY A 38 13.03 5.36 0.66
C GLY A 38 11.64 5.91 0.96
N GLU A 39 11.35 5.97 2.26
CA GLU A 39 10.05 6.34 2.84
C GLU A 39 9.60 7.76 2.49
N GLY A 40 10.50 8.74 2.47
CA GLY A 40 10.14 10.12 2.12
C GLY A 40 9.57 10.25 0.71
N ALA A 41 10.14 9.54 -0.26
CA ALA A 41 9.63 9.53 -1.63
C ALA A 41 8.28 8.80 -1.74
N LEU A 42 8.10 7.74 -0.95
CA LEU A 42 6.81 7.05 -0.83
C LEU A 42 5.74 7.99 -0.24
N LYS A 43 6.04 8.71 0.85
CA LYS A 43 5.12 9.64 1.52
C LYS A 43 4.59 10.72 0.56
N VAL A 44 5.47 11.33 -0.22
CA VAL A 44 5.08 12.34 -1.23
C VAL A 44 4.14 11.74 -2.28
N TRP A 45 4.44 10.53 -2.75
CA TRP A 45 3.59 9.87 -3.73
C TRP A 45 2.22 9.49 -3.13
N LEU A 46 2.18 8.97 -1.91
CA LEU A 46 0.93 8.65 -1.20
C LEU A 46 0.04 9.88 -1.01
N ALA A 47 0.60 11.05 -0.71
CA ALA A 47 -0.17 12.29 -0.62
C ALA A 47 -0.90 12.63 -1.95
N GLY A 48 -0.26 12.36 -3.09
CA GLY A 48 -0.87 12.48 -4.40
C GLY A 48 -1.99 11.47 -4.65
N ILE A 49 -1.79 10.21 -4.25
CA ILE A 49 -2.82 9.16 -4.33
C ILE A 49 -4.03 9.51 -3.46
N VAL A 50 -3.82 9.95 -2.22
CA VAL A 50 -4.88 10.39 -1.30
C VAL A 50 -5.66 11.57 -1.88
N THR A 51 -4.97 12.53 -2.49
CA THR A 51 -5.60 13.68 -3.16
C THR A 51 -6.45 13.24 -4.35
N ARG A 52 -6.00 12.23 -5.12
CA ARG A 52 -6.69 11.75 -6.32
C ARG A 52 -7.92 10.89 -6.01
N TYR A 53 -7.81 9.96 -5.06
CA TYR A 53 -8.85 8.96 -4.82
C TYR A 53 -9.66 9.23 -3.54
N GLY A 54 -9.15 10.07 -2.63
CA GLY A 54 -9.71 10.25 -1.30
C GLY A 54 -9.30 9.11 -0.36
N ARG A 55 -8.91 9.48 0.87
CA ARG A 55 -8.38 8.53 1.88
C ARG A 55 -9.30 7.35 2.15
N SER A 56 -10.62 7.58 2.25
CA SER A 56 -11.62 6.55 2.54
C SER A 56 -11.82 5.51 1.44
N ASN A 57 -11.32 5.78 0.23
CA ASN A 57 -11.46 4.89 -0.93
C ASN A 57 -10.21 4.03 -1.16
N ILE A 58 -9.18 4.18 -0.33
CA ILE A 58 -7.91 3.46 -0.44
C ILE A 58 -7.91 2.34 0.59
N ARG A 59 -7.83 1.09 0.13
CA ARG A 59 -7.55 -0.07 0.98
C ARG A 59 -6.08 -0.40 0.89
N VAL A 60 -5.43 -0.63 2.02
CA VAL A 60 -4.00 -0.99 2.06
C VAL A 60 -3.89 -2.49 2.29
N ASN A 61 -3.13 -3.17 1.43
CA ASN A 61 -2.68 -4.53 1.67
C ASN A 61 -1.17 -4.51 1.86
N CYS A 62 -0.75 -4.90 3.05
CA CYS A 62 0.63 -4.92 3.47
C CYS A 62 1.00 -6.38 3.79
N PRO A 63 2.00 -6.98 3.13
CA PRO A 63 2.38 -8.35 3.42
C PRO A 63 2.92 -8.44 4.85
N VAL A 64 2.71 -9.56 5.53
CA VAL A 64 3.10 -9.81 6.94
C VAL A 64 4.59 -9.53 7.21
N SER A 65 5.45 -9.67 6.21
CA SER A 65 6.87 -9.31 6.30
C SER A 65 7.14 -7.81 6.53
N LEU A 66 6.18 -6.95 6.19
CA LEU A 66 6.23 -5.51 6.47
C LEU A 66 5.58 -5.14 7.81
N GLU A 67 4.70 -5.98 8.37
CA GLU A 67 4.09 -5.72 9.68
C GLU A 67 5.16 -5.71 10.80
N ALA A 68 6.32 -6.30 10.56
CA ALA A 68 7.49 -6.22 11.44
C ALA A 68 8.34 -4.94 11.25
N ASP A 69 7.98 -4.07 10.31
CA ASP A 69 8.69 -2.83 9.96
C ASP A 69 7.88 -1.63 10.47
N ASP A 70 8.02 -1.35 11.78
CA ASP A 70 7.26 -0.32 12.49
C ASP A 70 7.28 1.07 11.80
N PRO A 71 8.42 1.61 11.32
CA PRO A 71 8.44 2.93 10.68
C PRO A 71 7.59 3.02 9.41
N LEU A 72 7.61 1.97 8.60
CA LEU A 72 6.85 1.94 7.35
C LEU A 72 5.35 1.76 7.60
N THR A 73 5.00 0.94 8.60
CA THR A 73 3.62 0.76 9.05
C THR A 73 3.04 2.09 9.54
N VAL A 74 3.77 2.80 10.41
CA VAL A 74 3.37 4.13 10.90
C VAL A 74 3.18 5.14 9.76
N LEU A 75 4.13 5.17 8.81
CA LEU A 75 4.04 6.08 7.65
C LEU A 75 2.78 5.81 6.81
N LEU A 76 2.44 4.54 6.61
CA LEU A 76 1.26 4.15 5.85
C LEU A 76 -0.02 4.51 6.62
N GLU A 77 -0.08 4.23 7.92
CA GLU A 77 -1.21 4.62 8.76
C GLU A 77 -1.45 6.13 8.77
N GLU A 78 -0.39 6.93 8.92
CA GLU A 78 -0.46 8.40 8.83
C GLU A 78 -0.98 8.87 7.47
N SER A 79 -0.51 8.25 6.38
CA SER A 79 -0.77 8.70 5.01
C SER A 79 -2.16 8.30 4.52
N VAL A 80 -2.52 7.03 4.65
CA VAL A 80 -3.70 6.44 4.01
C VAL A 80 -4.73 5.92 5.00
N GLY A 81 -4.43 5.85 6.30
CA GLY A 81 -5.35 5.42 7.34
C GLY A 81 -5.05 4.00 7.85
N PRO A 82 -5.88 3.48 8.76
CA PRO A 82 -5.63 2.21 9.44
C PRO A 82 -5.37 1.09 8.43
N ILE A 83 -4.28 0.36 8.64
CA ILE A 83 -3.95 -0.79 7.81
C ILE A 83 -4.67 -1.98 8.42
N ALA A 84 -5.55 -2.61 7.65
CA ALA A 84 -6.13 -3.87 8.08
C ALA A 84 -5.01 -4.93 8.07
N PRO A 85 -4.83 -5.71 9.15
CA PRO A 85 -3.86 -6.80 9.15
C PRO A 85 -4.17 -7.76 8.00
N SER A 86 -3.12 -8.26 7.35
CA SER A 86 -3.26 -9.19 6.23
C SER A 86 -3.98 -10.45 6.72
N VAL A 87 -5.29 -10.54 6.50
CA VAL A 87 -6.07 -11.75 6.75
C VAL A 87 -5.49 -12.85 5.87
N ARG A 88 -4.74 -13.78 6.46
CA ARG A 88 -4.40 -15.03 5.77
C ARG A 88 -5.72 -15.67 5.36
N PRO A 89 -5.96 -16.01 4.07
CA PRO A 89 -7.05 -16.90 3.76
C PRO A 89 -6.80 -18.17 4.57
N SER A 90 -7.73 -18.51 5.46
CA SER A 90 -7.72 -19.79 6.15
C SER A 90 -7.85 -20.86 5.07
N GLU A 91 -6.74 -21.49 4.70
CA GLU A 91 -6.79 -22.78 4.00
C GLU A 91 -7.53 -23.74 4.94
N THR A 92 -8.75 -24.13 4.53
CA THR A 92 -9.54 -25.18 5.16
C THR A 92 -9.34 -26.46 4.37
#